data_AF-A0A497SN04-F1
#
_entry.id   AF-A0A497SN04-F1
#
_cell.length_a   1.000
_cell.length_b   1.000
_cell.length_c   1.000
_cell.angle_alpha   90.00
_cell.angle_beta   90.00
_cell.angle_gamma   90.00
#
_symmetry.space_group_name_H-M   'P 1'
#
loop_
_entity.id
_entity.type
_entity.pdbx_description
1 polymer ?
#
loop_
_entity_poly.entity_id
_entity_poly.type
_entity_poly.pdbx_seq_one_letter_code
_entity_poly.pdbx_strand_id
1 'polypeptide(L)'
;MLTCPKILEAYIVWGEPNKLNLDVSKLKRRAKFWGMFFRWNRVSLTTKFKIRILVSLESFRRSLDGYICDGIKLYRNLPRQDHLIQSFDWKTLIILDACRYDIFKQNIYNYLNGLLMPVLSPSCETRHWLKTIWASKPWKNVVYISSNPFANKRTLRTVAKVHEVWRYNWIDNYTATDPSTLSEAFRIETLRLKLDGKSENMRFVLHYMKPHAPYKNFTKILRKHVPEYDVFLANNVGNTAVMLSILYELFKKKEAVDAFLKKLYIENLKWVLKEVSKIIDRLPKPVVITADHGELLGEYNLYFHPKINLPQLRIVPWFTIK
;
A
#
# COMPACT_ATOMS: atom_id res chain seq x y z
N MET A 1 -18.65 36.30 -7.92
CA MET A 1 -17.30 36.90 -8.02
C MET A 1 -16.64 36.82 -6.66
N LEU A 2 -15.59 36.00 -6.55
CA LEU A 2 -14.45 36.12 -5.63
C LEU A 2 -13.55 34.92 -5.97
N THR A 3 -12.72 35.16 -6.97
CA THR A 3 -11.67 34.27 -7.45
C THR A 3 -10.61 34.12 -6.36
N CYS A 4 -10.23 32.88 -6.02
CA CYS A 4 -9.03 32.60 -5.23
C CYS A 4 -7.98 31.87 -6.10
N PRO A 5 -7.20 32.59 -6.92
CA PRO A 5 -6.04 32.05 -7.61
C PRO A 5 -4.79 32.51 -6.85
N LYS A 6 -4.23 31.68 -5.95
CA LYS A 6 -2.86 31.89 -5.41
C LYS A 6 -2.24 30.75 -4.58
N ILE A 7 -2.73 29.51 -4.67
CA ILE A 7 -2.08 28.34 -4.02
C ILE A 7 -1.41 27.41 -5.05
N LEU A 8 -1.41 27.75 -6.34
CA LEU A 8 -0.94 26.87 -7.42
C LEU A 8 0.54 27.04 -7.84
N GLU A 9 1.30 27.97 -7.25
CA GLU A 9 2.69 28.22 -7.64
C GLU A 9 3.68 27.85 -6.54
N ALA A 10 3.83 26.54 -6.32
CA ALA A 10 5.05 25.95 -5.76
C ALA A 10 5.08 24.45 -6.07
N TYR A 11 4.99 24.10 -7.37
CA TYR A 11 5.26 22.75 -7.81
C TYR A 11 6.77 22.48 -7.67
N ILE A 12 7.13 21.79 -6.59
CA ILE A 12 8.46 21.23 -6.39
C ILE A 12 8.76 20.32 -7.59
N VAL A 13 9.77 20.73 -8.34
CA VAL A 13 10.45 19.92 -9.36
C VAL A 13 10.94 18.65 -8.68
N TRP A 14 10.33 17.52 -9.05
CA TRP A 14 10.84 16.21 -8.67
C TRP A 14 12.14 15.98 -9.44
N GLY A 15 13.26 16.27 -8.81
CA GLY A 15 14.55 15.74 -9.24
C GLY A 15 14.48 14.22 -9.22
N GLU A 16 14.94 13.57 -10.28
CA GLU A 16 15.27 12.15 -10.28
C GLU A 16 16.04 11.81 -8.99
N PRO A 17 15.91 10.59 -8.42
CA PRO A 17 16.80 10.17 -7.36
C PRO A 17 18.21 10.07 -7.94
N ASN A 18 18.92 11.20 -7.91
CA ASN A 18 20.29 11.33 -8.31
C ASN A 18 21.06 10.22 -7.60
N LYS A 19 21.74 9.40 -8.41
CA LYS A 19 22.81 8.52 -7.97
C LYS A 19 23.67 9.31 -6.99
N LEU A 20 23.51 9.05 -5.69
CA LEU A 20 24.54 9.36 -4.72
C LEU A 20 25.70 8.43 -5.07
N ASN A 21 26.55 8.89 -5.99
CA ASN A 21 27.90 8.39 -6.13
C ASN A 21 28.53 8.59 -4.76
N LEU A 22 28.51 7.53 -3.96
CA LEU A 22 29.34 7.39 -2.78
C LEU A 22 30.75 7.66 -3.25
N ASP A 23 31.28 8.83 -2.91
CA ASP A 23 32.68 9.15 -3.12
C ASP A 23 33.52 8.22 -2.23
N VAL A 24 33.85 7.05 -2.79
CA VAL A 24 34.62 6.00 -2.13
C VAL A 24 36.01 6.52 -1.73
N SER A 25 36.47 7.64 -2.30
CA SER A 25 37.74 8.28 -1.94
C SER A 25 37.72 8.87 -0.52
N LYS A 26 36.58 9.39 -0.05
CA LYS A 26 36.40 9.86 1.34
C LYS A 26 36.33 8.69 2.34
N LEU A 27 35.75 7.55 1.94
CA LEU A 27 35.79 6.31 2.71
C LEU A 27 37.22 5.73 2.80
N LYS A 28 38.00 5.78 1.72
CA LYS A 28 39.41 5.36 1.71
C LYS A 28 40.31 6.25 2.58
N ARG A 29 40.06 7.57 2.64
CA ARG A 29 40.82 8.48 3.54
C ARG A 29 40.51 8.21 5.01
N ARG A 30 39.27 7.85 5.38
CA ARG A 30 38.94 7.42 6.75
C ARG A 30 39.45 6.02 7.09
N ALA A 31 39.53 5.11 6.12
CA ALA A 31 40.14 3.79 6.33
C ALA A 31 41.64 3.87 6.67
N LYS A 32 42.35 4.90 6.18
CA LYS A 32 43.76 5.16 6.56
C LYS A 32 43.91 5.57 8.03
N PHE A 33 42.89 6.20 8.63
CA PHE A 33 42.87 6.57 10.06
C PHE A 33 42.60 5.37 10.98
N TRP A 34 41.94 4.32 10.47
CA TRP A 34 41.67 3.07 11.20
C TRP A 34 42.79 2.02 11.08
N GLY A 35 43.80 2.27 10.25
CA GLY A 35 44.98 1.40 10.12
C GLY A 35 45.88 1.39 11.35
N MET A 36 45.65 2.28 12.33
CA MET A 36 46.54 2.46 13.48
C MET A 36 46.14 1.69 14.74
N PHE A 37 45.05 0.91 14.78
CA PHE A 37 44.67 0.24 16.04
C PHE A 37 44.12 -1.20 15.99
N PHE A 38 44.04 -1.90 14.87
CA PHE A 38 43.61 -3.31 14.93
C PHE A 38 44.42 -4.23 14.01
N ARG A 39 45.15 -5.18 14.60
CA ARG A 39 45.67 -6.38 13.93
C ARG A 39 44.48 -7.22 13.46
N TRP A 40 43.88 -6.86 12.31
CA TRP A 40 42.66 -7.44 11.75
C TRP A 40 42.77 -8.95 11.47
N ASN A 41 43.99 -9.48 11.36
CA ASN A 41 44.27 -10.91 11.22
C ASN A 41 44.13 -11.72 12.52
N ARG A 42 44.03 -11.08 13.69
CA ARG A 42 43.81 -11.75 14.99
C ARG A 42 42.36 -11.75 15.48
N VAL A 43 41.45 -11.15 14.71
CA VAL A 43 40.03 -11.08 15.06
C VAL A 43 39.32 -12.29 14.48
N SER A 44 38.63 -13.06 15.33
CA SER A 44 37.89 -14.26 14.91
C SER A 44 36.84 -13.94 13.84
N LEU A 45 36.50 -14.93 13.00
CA LEU A 45 35.50 -14.80 11.95
C LEU A 45 34.14 -14.34 12.51
N THR A 46 33.78 -14.85 13.69
CA THR A 46 32.56 -14.49 14.43
C THR A 46 32.54 -13.02 14.85
N THR A 47 33.67 -12.49 15.33
CA THR A 47 33.79 -11.08 15.71
C THR A 47 33.79 -10.17 14.48
N LYS A 48 34.43 -10.58 13.37
CA LYS A 48 34.35 -9.87 12.08
C LYS A 48 32.91 -9.81 11.56
N PHE A 49 32.16 -10.90 11.69
CA PHE A 49 30.74 -10.96 11.30
C PHE A 49 29.87 -10.05 12.18
N LYS A 50 30.06 -10.07 13.51
CA LYS A 50 29.38 -9.16 14.45
C LYS A 50 29.66 -7.69 14.14
N ILE A 51 30.92 -7.33 13.86
CA ILE A 51 31.29 -5.95 13.48
C ILE A 51 30.61 -5.55 12.17
N ARG A 52 30.56 -6.42 11.16
CA ARG A 52 29.83 -6.15 9.91
C ARG A 52 28.34 -5.92 10.14
N ILE A 53 27.70 -6.72 11.00
CA ILE A 53 26.30 -6.52 11.40
C ILE A 53 26.14 -5.17 12.09
N LEU A 54 26.99 -4.83 13.07
CA LEU A 54 26.89 -3.58 13.82
C LEU A 54 27.08 -2.34 12.93
N VAL A 55 28.04 -2.36 12.00
CA VAL A 55 28.24 -1.28 11.02
C VAL A 55 27.04 -1.16 10.09
N SER A 56 26.47 -2.29 9.64
CA SER A 56 25.26 -2.30 8.82
C SER A 56 24.06 -1.71 9.60
N LEU A 57 23.89 -2.08 10.87
CA LEU A 57 22.83 -1.57 11.76
C LEU A 57 22.99 -0.07 12.03
N GLU A 58 24.21 0.42 12.26
CA GLU A 58 24.47 1.85 12.49
C GLU A 58 24.26 2.68 11.22
N SER A 59 24.68 2.17 10.06
CA SER A 59 24.38 2.80 8.77
C SER A 59 22.88 2.81 8.49
N PHE A 60 22.17 1.73 8.83
CA PHE A 60 20.71 1.63 8.73
C PHE A 60 20.03 2.65 9.64
N ARG A 61 20.45 2.75 10.91
CA ARG A 61 19.93 3.72 11.88
C ARG A 61 20.08 5.17 11.40
N ARG A 62 21.26 5.58 10.95
CA ARG A 62 21.49 6.96 10.47
C ARG A 62 20.66 7.31 9.24
N SER A 63 20.51 6.35 8.33
CA SER A 63 19.62 6.48 7.18
C SER A 63 18.18 6.68 7.66
N LEU A 64 17.73 5.83 8.59
CA LEU A 64 16.41 5.88 9.19
C LEU A 64 16.13 7.22 9.89
N ASP A 65 17.08 7.76 10.64
CA ASP A 65 16.93 9.04 11.36
C ASP A 65 16.68 10.21 10.40
N GLY A 66 17.40 10.28 9.27
CA GLY A 66 17.17 11.29 8.23
C GLY A 66 15.77 11.18 7.61
N TYR A 67 15.34 9.96 7.27
CA TYR A 67 14.01 9.72 6.72
C TYR A 67 12.88 9.98 7.71
N ILE A 68 13.10 9.70 9.00
CA ILE A 68 12.12 10.00 10.05
C ILE A 68 11.93 11.52 10.14
N CYS A 69 13.01 12.31 10.15
CA CYS A 69 12.91 13.77 10.23
C CYS A 69 12.21 14.39 9.02
N ASP A 70 12.54 13.94 7.80
CA ASP A 70 11.90 14.43 6.57
C ASP A 70 10.44 13.96 6.46
N GLY A 71 10.16 12.73 6.88
CA GLY A 71 8.82 12.18 7.00
C GLY A 71 7.94 12.99 7.97
N ILE A 72 8.46 13.35 9.14
CA ILE A 72 7.74 14.16 10.14
C ILE A 72 7.35 15.54 9.57
N LYS A 73 8.25 16.21 8.85
CA LYS A 73 7.95 17.50 8.20
C LYS A 73 6.90 17.33 7.10
N LEU A 74 7.03 16.30 6.28
CA LEU A 74 6.07 15.99 5.21
C LEU A 74 4.66 15.70 5.77
N TYR A 75 4.57 14.93 6.85
CA TYR A 75 3.29 14.56 7.47
C TYR A 75 2.52 15.75 8.04
N ARG A 76 3.22 16.76 8.59
CA ARG A 76 2.56 17.93 9.20
C ARG A 76 1.71 18.73 8.23
N ASN A 77 2.06 18.71 6.94
CA ASN A 77 1.40 19.54 5.93
C ASN A 77 0.35 18.79 5.10
N LEU A 78 0.20 17.48 5.30
CA LEU A 78 -0.75 16.67 4.53
C LEU A 78 -2.11 16.62 5.24
N PRO A 79 -3.22 16.74 4.49
CA PRO A 79 -4.55 16.53 5.05
C PRO A 79 -4.69 15.13 5.65
N ARG A 80 -5.30 15.08 6.83
CA ARG A 80 -5.57 13.84 7.54
C ARG A 80 -6.70 13.08 6.88
N GLN A 81 -6.41 11.87 6.39
CA GLN A 81 -7.40 11.04 5.71
C GLN A 81 -8.59 10.69 6.62
N ASP A 82 -8.34 10.41 7.89
CA ASP A 82 -9.38 10.07 8.86
C ASP A 82 -10.35 11.23 9.10
N HIS A 83 -9.86 12.47 9.04
CA HIS A 83 -10.71 13.65 9.06
C HIS A 83 -11.51 13.77 7.75
N LEU A 84 -10.87 13.61 6.59
CA LEU A 84 -11.53 13.71 5.29
C LEU A 84 -12.65 12.67 5.09
N ILE A 85 -12.45 11.42 5.50
CA ILE A 85 -13.50 10.38 5.43
C ILE A 85 -14.71 10.79 6.29
N GLN A 86 -14.48 11.49 7.40
CA GLN A 86 -15.54 11.94 8.30
C GLN A 86 -16.28 13.18 7.82
N SER A 87 -15.59 14.14 7.19
CA SER A 87 -16.15 15.44 6.83
C SER A 87 -16.61 15.55 5.37
N PHE A 88 -16.02 14.79 4.45
CA PHE A 88 -16.38 14.85 3.03
C PHE A 88 -17.70 14.13 2.75
N ASP A 89 -18.60 14.74 1.96
CA ASP A 89 -19.90 14.14 1.58
C ASP A 89 -19.78 13.18 0.39
N TRP A 90 -18.92 12.17 0.51
CA TRP A 90 -18.87 11.08 -0.45
C TRP A 90 -20.15 10.23 -0.36
N LYS A 91 -20.62 9.73 -1.49
CA LYS A 91 -21.66 8.69 -1.53
C LYS A 91 -21.06 7.31 -1.76
N THR A 92 -19.91 7.25 -2.46
CA THR A 92 -19.13 6.02 -2.60
C THR A 92 -17.66 6.25 -2.27
N LEU A 93 -17.10 5.41 -1.41
CA LEU A 93 -15.70 5.40 -1.03
C LEU A 93 -15.06 4.08 -1.50
N ILE A 94 -14.17 4.15 -2.49
CA ILE A 94 -13.38 3.03 -2.98
C ILE A 94 -12.05 3.01 -2.24
N ILE A 95 -11.74 1.90 -1.58
CA ILE A 95 -10.47 1.65 -0.91
C ILE A 95 -9.68 0.63 -1.74
N LEU A 96 -8.48 1.01 -2.16
CA LEU A 96 -7.50 0.15 -2.82
C LEU A 96 -6.42 -0.24 -1.81
N ASP A 97 -6.39 -1.52 -1.41
CA ASP A 97 -5.49 -2.04 -0.38
C ASP A 97 -4.01 -1.80 -0.73
N ALA A 98 -3.26 -1.23 0.21
CA ALA A 98 -1.84 -0.91 0.10
C ALA A 98 -1.48 -0.02 -1.11
N CYS A 99 -2.41 0.83 -1.59
CA CYS A 99 -2.21 1.68 -2.76
C CYS A 99 -1.37 2.93 -2.46
N ARG A 100 -0.16 3.00 -3.03
CA ARG A 100 0.75 4.14 -2.91
C ARG A 100 0.32 5.31 -3.78
N TYR A 101 0.43 6.52 -3.25
CA TYR A 101 0.11 7.75 -3.97
C TYR A 101 0.94 7.95 -5.26
N ASP A 102 2.26 7.77 -5.20
CA ASP A 102 3.17 8.02 -6.32
C ASP A 102 2.86 7.14 -7.54
N ILE A 103 2.64 5.85 -7.29
CA ILE A 103 2.30 4.89 -8.34
C ILE A 103 0.86 5.09 -8.82
N PHE A 104 -0.09 5.38 -7.92
CA PHE A 104 -1.47 5.70 -8.31
C PHE A 104 -1.52 6.91 -9.25
N LYS A 105 -0.83 8.00 -8.90
CA LYS A 105 -0.75 9.22 -9.71
C LYS A 105 -0.28 8.97 -11.14
N GLN A 106 0.70 8.07 -11.32
CA GLN A 106 1.25 7.73 -12.64
C GLN A 106 0.29 6.90 -13.51
N ASN A 107 -0.72 6.25 -12.92
CA ASN A 107 -1.55 5.27 -13.62
C ASN A 107 -3.03 5.69 -13.74
N ILE A 108 -3.56 6.46 -12.80
CA ILE A 108 -5.01 6.72 -12.68
C ILE A 108 -5.62 7.38 -13.92
N TYR A 109 -4.92 8.33 -14.54
CA TYR A 109 -5.44 9.09 -15.67
C TYR A 109 -5.53 8.31 -16.98
N ASN A 110 -4.99 7.08 -17.03
CA ASN A 110 -5.25 6.16 -18.13
C ASN A 110 -6.65 5.50 -18.04
N TYR A 111 -7.33 5.64 -16.90
CA TYR A 111 -8.60 4.96 -16.61
C TYR A 111 -9.71 5.93 -16.25
N LEU A 112 -9.40 6.98 -15.48
CA LEU A 112 -10.41 7.86 -14.86
C LEU A 112 -9.93 9.31 -14.83
N ASN A 113 -10.88 10.24 -15.02
CA ASN A 113 -10.66 11.67 -14.85
C ASN A 113 -11.19 12.12 -13.48
N GLY A 114 -10.49 13.04 -12.82
CA GLY A 114 -10.84 13.52 -11.48
C GLY A 114 -9.74 14.36 -10.84
N LEU A 115 -9.98 14.82 -9.62
CA LEU A 115 -9.02 15.62 -8.86
C LEU A 115 -8.25 14.72 -7.88
N LEU A 116 -6.93 14.69 -8.02
CA LEU A 116 -6.03 13.90 -7.19
C LEU A 116 -5.28 14.80 -6.19
N MET A 117 -5.23 14.38 -4.93
CA MET A 117 -4.35 14.96 -3.92
C MET A 117 -3.74 13.87 -3.02
N PRO A 118 -2.54 14.09 -2.44
CA PRO A 118 -1.98 13.21 -1.43
C PRO A 118 -2.63 13.47 -0.08
N VAL A 119 -2.90 12.41 0.67
CA VAL A 119 -3.41 12.51 2.05
C VAL A 119 -2.65 11.56 2.97
N LEU A 120 -2.65 11.88 4.26
CA LEU A 120 -1.99 11.08 5.28
C LEU A 120 -2.95 10.04 5.85
N SER A 121 -2.70 8.76 5.55
CA SER A 121 -3.38 7.65 6.21
C SER A 121 -3.04 7.62 7.71
N PRO A 122 -4.01 7.32 8.59
CA PRO A 122 -3.76 7.16 10.02
C PRO A 122 -2.91 5.92 10.37
N SER A 123 -2.69 5.00 9.43
CA SER A 123 -2.03 3.72 9.67
C SER A 123 -1.10 3.30 8.53
N CYS A 124 -0.22 2.35 8.80
CA CYS A 124 0.57 1.62 7.80
C CYS A 124 0.05 0.19 7.57
N GLU A 125 -1.05 -0.20 8.22
CA GLU A 125 -1.67 -1.53 8.09
C GLU A 125 -3.20 -1.47 8.29
N THR A 126 -3.92 -2.36 7.60
CA THR A 126 -5.38 -2.36 7.51
C THR A 126 -6.10 -2.44 8.86
N ARG A 127 -5.65 -3.25 9.83
CA ARG A 127 -6.40 -3.48 11.07
C ARG A 127 -6.48 -2.21 11.91
N HIS A 128 -5.36 -1.53 12.10
CA HIS A 128 -5.33 -0.25 12.80
C HIS A 128 -6.04 0.85 11.99
N TRP A 129 -5.92 0.84 10.65
CA TRP A 129 -6.69 1.75 9.80
C TRP A 129 -8.20 1.61 10.03
N LEU A 130 -8.72 0.37 9.99
CA LEU A 130 -10.14 0.09 10.19
C LEU A 130 -10.62 0.57 11.56
N LYS A 131 -9.85 0.31 12.61
CA LYS A 131 -10.17 0.78 13.97
C LYS A 131 -10.24 2.30 14.02
N THR A 132 -9.26 3.00 13.44
CA THR A 132 -9.20 4.46 13.50
C THR A 132 -10.35 5.12 12.74
N ILE A 133 -10.70 4.61 11.56
CA ILE A 133 -11.77 5.22 10.73
C ILE A 133 -13.16 4.87 11.26
N TRP A 134 -13.40 3.60 11.59
CA TRP A 134 -14.76 3.09 11.75
C TRP A 134 -15.19 2.91 13.20
N ALA A 135 -14.28 2.88 14.19
CA ALA A 135 -14.66 2.64 15.59
C ALA A 135 -15.14 3.90 16.33
N SER A 136 -14.84 5.10 15.83
CA SER A 136 -15.06 6.36 16.56
C SER A 136 -16.52 6.77 16.70
N LYS A 137 -17.39 6.37 15.75
CA LYS A 137 -18.82 6.70 15.76
C LYS A 137 -19.66 5.66 15.02
N PRO A 138 -20.98 5.60 15.25
CA PRO A 138 -21.89 4.81 14.43
C PRO A 138 -21.97 5.33 12.98
N TRP A 139 -21.94 4.41 12.02
CA TRP A 139 -22.05 4.65 10.57
C TRP A 139 -23.28 3.93 10.00
N LYS A 140 -24.46 4.29 10.52
CA LYS A 140 -25.73 3.58 10.29
C LYS A 140 -26.28 3.71 8.86
N ASN A 141 -25.68 4.55 8.03
CA ASN A 141 -26.00 4.70 6.62
C ASN A 141 -24.90 4.14 5.69
N VAL A 142 -23.97 3.33 6.20
CA VAL A 142 -22.87 2.78 5.39
C VAL A 142 -23.03 1.28 5.15
N VAL A 143 -23.03 0.88 3.88
CA VAL A 143 -22.83 -0.51 3.47
C VAL A 143 -21.36 -0.71 3.08
N TYR A 144 -20.69 -1.59 3.80
CA TYR A 144 -19.28 -1.91 3.59
C TYR A 144 -19.15 -3.24 2.84
N ILE A 145 -18.59 -3.21 1.64
CA ILE A 145 -18.39 -4.39 0.79
C ILE A 145 -16.89 -4.60 0.66
N SER A 146 -16.39 -5.76 1.10
CA SER A 146 -14.95 -5.96 1.28
C SER A 146 -14.45 -7.28 0.73
N SER A 147 -13.37 -7.20 -0.05
CA SER A 147 -12.51 -8.32 -0.42
C SER A 147 -11.38 -8.56 0.59
N ASN A 148 -11.23 -7.74 1.63
CA ASN A 148 -10.20 -7.87 2.66
C ASN A 148 -10.76 -8.54 3.95
N PRO A 149 -10.14 -9.63 4.46
CA PRO A 149 -10.63 -10.39 5.61
C PRO A 149 -10.57 -9.64 6.95
N PHE A 150 -9.77 -8.59 7.07
CA PHE A 150 -9.75 -7.75 8.25
C PHE A 150 -11.00 -6.86 8.36
N ALA A 151 -11.60 -6.51 7.23
CA ALA A 151 -12.87 -5.80 7.15
C ALA A 151 -14.06 -6.78 7.17
N ASN A 152 -14.34 -7.27 8.38
CA ASN A 152 -15.41 -8.23 8.66
C ASN A 152 -16.41 -7.68 9.69
N LYS A 153 -17.53 -8.40 9.89
CA LYS A 153 -18.61 -8.02 10.81
C LYS A 153 -18.15 -7.80 12.25
N ARG A 154 -17.10 -8.50 12.71
CA ARG A 154 -16.58 -8.35 14.07
C ARG A 154 -15.78 -7.06 14.23
N THR A 155 -15.06 -6.62 13.20
CA THR A 155 -14.29 -5.37 13.17
C THR A 155 -15.17 -4.15 12.92
N LEU A 156 -16.14 -4.26 11.99
CA LEU A 156 -16.98 -3.17 11.51
C LEU A 156 -18.37 -3.20 12.15
N ARG A 157 -18.45 -3.23 13.49
CA ARG A 157 -19.73 -3.31 14.22
C ARG A 157 -20.56 -2.02 14.16
N THR A 158 -19.93 -0.92 13.79
CA THR A 158 -20.53 0.42 13.77
C THR A 158 -21.21 0.75 12.44
N VAL A 159 -20.90 0.03 11.35
CA VAL A 159 -21.53 0.25 10.04
C VAL A 159 -22.88 -0.45 9.94
N ALA A 160 -23.73 -0.03 9.01
CA ALA A 160 -25.08 -0.58 8.84
C ALA A 160 -25.05 -2.04 8.41
N LYS A 161 -24.17 -2.38 7.46
CA LYS A 161 -24.05 -3.71 6.89
C LYS A 161 -22.62 -3.97 6.41
N VAL A 162 -22.16 -5.21 6.57
CA VAL A 162 -20.89 -5.69 6.01
C VAL A 162 -21.15 -6.87 5.09
N HIS A 163 -20.71 -6.75 3.84
CA HIS A 163 -20.67 -7.84 2.86
C HIS A 163 -19.22 -8.34 2.73
N GLU A 164 -18.96 -9.51 3.30
CA GLU A 164 -17.64 -10.15 3.37
C GLU A 164 -17.36 -10.95 2.08
N VAL A 165 -17.05 -10.26 0.99
CA VAL A 165 -16.81 -10.86 -0.35
C VAL A 165 -15.68 -11.89 -0.31
N TRP A 166 -14.67 -11.67 0.53
CA TRP A 166 -13.57 -12.61 0.73
C TRP A 166 -14.00 -14.00 1.23
N ARG A 167 -15.23 -14.21 1.69
CA ARG A 167 -15.69 -15.54 2.14
C ARG A 167 -16.01 -16.48 0.98
N TYR A 168 -16.15 -15.99 -0.25
CA TYR A 168 -16.56 -16.77 -1.40
C TYR A 168 -15.87 -16.29 -2.68
N ASN A 169 -15.91 -17.12 -3.72
CA ASN A 169 -15.30 -16.83 -5.03
C ASN A 169 -13.78 -16.57 -4.96
N TRP A 170 -13.07 -17.40 -4.20
CA TRP A 170 -11.62 -17.47 -4.27
C TRP A 170 -11.24 -18.02 -5.63
N ILE A 171 -10.28 -17.37 -6.30
CA ILE A 171 -9.63 -18.04 -7.42
C ILE A 171 -8.55 -18.92 -6.81
N ASP A 172 -8.71 -20.24 -6.92
CA ASP A 172 -7.81 -21.28 -6.37
C ASP A 172 -6.33 -21.12 -6.79
N ASN A 173 -6.07 -20.26 -7.78
CA ASN A 173 -4.74 -19.94 -8.29
C ASN A 173 -4.07 -18.70 -7.69
N TYR A 174 -4.80 -17.88 -6.93
CA TYR A 174 -4.33 -16.56 -6.51
C TYR A 174 -4.51 -16.27 -5.03
N THR A 175 -5.13 -17.14 -4.21
CA THR A 175 -5.41 -16.86 -2.77
C THR A 175 -5.91 -15.44 -2.52
N ALA A 176 -6.73 -14.92 -3.45
CA ALA A 176 -7.40 -13.62 -3.40
C ALA A 176 -8.62 -13.63 -4.33
N THR A 177 -9.56 -12.74 -4.06
CA THR A 177 -10.75 -12.53 -4.90
C THR A 177 -10.41 -11.68 -6.13
N ASP A 178 -11.02 -12.01 -7.26
CA ASP A 178 -11.00 -11.15 -8.45
C ASP A 178 -11.66 -9.80 -8.13
N PRO A 179 -11.11 -8.64 -8.54
CA PRO A 179 -11.76 -7.35 -8.33
C PRO A 179 -13.17 -7.27 -8.94
N SER A 180 -13.47 -8.03 -10.00
CA SER A 180 -14.82 -8.11 -10.57
C SER A 180 -15.85 -8.69 -9.57
N THR A 181 -15.45 -9.59 -8.67
CA THR A 181 -16.32 -10.16 -7.63
C THR A 181 -16.86 -9.08 -6.69
N LEU A 182 -16.01 -8.12 -6.28
CA LEU A 182 -16.44 -7.02 -5.43
C LEU A 182 -17.45 -6.12 -6.16
N SER A 183 -17.20 -5.90 -7.45
CA SER A 183 -18.07 -5.10 -8.31
C SER A 183 -19.45 -5.76 -8.48
N GLU A 184 -19.50 -7.09 -8.60
CA GLU A 184 -20.75 -7.84 -8.64
C GLU A 184 -21.48 -7.83 -7.29
N ALA A 185 -20.74 -8.00 -6.19
CA ALA A 185 -21.29 -7.90 -4.84
C ALA A 185 -21.94 -6.53 -4.59
N PHE A 186 -21.34 -5.44 -5.10
CA PHE A 186 -21.96 -4.11 -5.07
C PHE A 186 -23.29 -4.05 -5.82
N ARG A 187 -23.38 -4.64 -7.02
CA ARG A 187 -24.62 -4.65 -7.80
C ARG A 187 -25.73 -5.39 -7.05
N ILE A 188 -25.42 -6.55 -6.49
CA ILE A 188 -26.37 -7.36 -5.71
C ILE A 188 -26.87 -6.57 -4.49
N GLU A 189 -25.97 -5.95 -3.74
CA GLU A 189 -26.35 -5.18 -2.55
C GLU A 189 -27.17 -3.94 -2.87
N THR A 190 -26.84 -3.25 -3.97
CA THR A 190 -27.59 -2.07 -4.42
C THR A 190 -29.01 -2.46 -4.86
N LEU A 191 -29.16 -3.58 -5.59
CA LEU A 191 -30.47 -4.09 -5.99
C LEU A 191 -31.32 -4.50 -4.78
N ARG A 192 -30.74 -5.20 -3.80
CA ARG A 192 -31.43 -5.56 -2.55
C ARG A 192 -31.95 -4.33 -1.81
N LEU A 193 -31.10 -3.32 -1.62
CA LEU A 193 -31.50 -2.07 -0.96
C LEU A 193 -32.63 -1.35 -1.71
N LYS A 194 -32.60 -1.36 -3.05
CA LYS A 194 -33.63 -0.75 -3.87
C LYS A 194 -34.98 -1.47 -3.71
N LEU A 195 -34.97 -2.79 -3.71
CA LEU A 195 -36.18 -3.60 -3.49
C LEU A 195 -36.76 -3.42 -2.07
N ASP A 196 -35.89 -3.23 -1.08
CA ASP A 196 -36.29 -3.00 0.31
C ASP A 196 -36.77 -1.56 0.58
N GLY A 197 -36.76 -0.66 -0.41
CA GLY A 197 -37.06 0.77 -0.21
C GLY A 197 -36.05 1.50 0.65
N LYS A 198 -34.84 0.96 0.82
CA LYS A 198 -33.77 1.44 1.71
C LYS A 198 -32.55 1.97 0.95
N SER A 199 -32.63 2.12 -0.38
CA SER A 199 -31.52 2.61 -1.19
C SER A 199 -31.24 4.09 -0.98
N GLU A 200 -32.26 4.85 -0.60
CA GLU A 200 -32.13 6.29 -0.40
C GLU A 200 -31.30 6.57 0.87
N ASN A 201 -30.38 7.53 0.79
CA ASN A 201 -29.45 7.93 1.86
C ASN A 201 -28.32 6.95 2.24
N MET A 202 -28.21 5.78 1.59
CA MET A 202 -27.10 4.87 1.84
C MET A 202 -25.82 5.32 1.14
N ARG A 203 -24.70 5.19 1.85
CA ARG A 203 -23.34 5.35 1.33
C ARG A 203 -22.68 3.98 1.20
N PHE A 204 -21.79 3.84 0.23
CA PHE A 204 -21.11 2.58 -0.06
C PHE A 204 -19.61 2.70 0.17
N VAL A 205 -19.03 1.68 0.79
CA VAL A 205 -17.58 1.49 0.85
C VAL A 205 -17.23 0.22 0.07
N LEU A 206 -16.35 0.35 -0.92
CA LEU A 206 -15.89 -0.75 -1.76
C LEU A 206 -14.40 -0.98 -1.49
N HIS A 207 -14.06 -2.01 -0.72
CA HIS A 207 -12.69 -2.28 -0.31
C HIS A 207 -12.09 -3.44 -1.13
N TYR A 208 -11.33 -3.06 -2.16
CA TYR A 208 -10.60 -3.97 -3.02
C TYR A 208 -9.26 -4.37 -2.41
N MET A 209 -8.93 -5.66 -2.44
CA MET A 209 -7.62 -6.18 -2.00
C MET A 209 -6.46 -5.84 -2.97
N LYS A 210 -6.70 -5.10 -4.04
CA LYS A 210 -5.69 -4.76 -5.03
C LYS A 210 -5.42 -3.26 -4.94
N PRO A 211 -4.16 -2.80 -5.08
CA PRO A 211 -3.00 -3.50 -5.66
C PRO A 211 -2.23 -4.49 -4.78
N HIS A 212 -2.54 -4.59 -3.49
CA HIS A 212 -1.84 -5.48 -2.53
C HIS A 212 -1.64 -6.92 -3.05
N ALA A 213 -0.59 -7.58 -2.52
CA ALA A 213 -0.31 -8.98 -2.78
C ALA A 213 -1.52 -9.86 -2.37
N PRO A 214 -1.70 -11.06 -2.93
CA PRO A 214 -0.86 -11.75 -3.91
C PRO A 214 -0.92 -11.15 -5.32
N TYR A 215 0.17 -11.28 -6.07
CA TYR A 215 0.29 -10.76 -7.44
C TYR A 215 -0.12 -11.82 -8.47
N LYS A 216 -1.03 -11.46 -9.38
CA LYS A 216 -1.64 -12.39 -10.34
C LYS A 216 -0.59 -13.18 -11.13
N ASN A 217 0.40 -12.51 -11.70
CA ASN A 217 1.40 -13.20 -12.52
C ASN A 217 2.48 -13.91 -11.70
N PHE A 218 2.56 -13.65 -10.39
CA PHE A 218 3.62 -14.18 -9.56
C PHE A 218 3.33 -15.58 -9.02
N THR A 219 2.06 -15.89 -8.71
CA THR A 219 1.70 -17.24 -8.23
C THR A 219 2.05 -18.31 -9.26
N LYS A 220 1.89 -18.00 -10.56
CA LYS A 220 2.32 -18.88 -11.66
C LYS A 220 3.84 -19.10 -11.68
N ILE A 221 4.62 -18.06 -11.41
CA ILE A 221 6.08 -18.14 -11.36
C ILE A 221 6.54 -18.92 -10.13
N LEU A 222 5.91 -18.68 -8.97
CA LEU A 222 6.22 -19.38 -7.73
C LEU A 222 5.97 -20.87 -7.83
N ARG A 223 4.81 -21.30 -8.32
CA ARG A 223 4.49 -22.73 -8.50
C ARG A 223 5.46 -23.46 -9.42
N LYS A 224 6.02 -22.76 -10.42
CA LYS A 224 7.02 -23.34 -11.32
C LYS A 224 8.36 -23.61 -10.60
N HIS A 225 8.76 -22.75 -9.67
CA HIS A 225 10.07 -22.83 -9.02
C HIS A 225 10.01 -23.49 -7.64
N VAL A 226 8.85 -23.47 -6.99
CA VAL A 226 8.58 -24.11 -5.70
C VAL A 226 7.24 -24.84 -5.83
N PRO A 227 7.24 -26.10 -6.30
CA PRO A 227 6.01 -26.90 -6.43
C PRO A 227 5.25 -27.04 -5.11
N GLU A 228 5.95 -27.02 -3.98
CA GLU A 228 5.39 -27.05 -2.62
C GLU A 228 4.82 -25.70 -2.18
N TYR A 229 4.81 -24.68 -3.04
CA TYR A 229 4.32 -23.34 -2.71
C TYR A 229 2.86 -23.35 -2.22
N ASP A 230 2.02 -24.22 -2.78
CA ASP A 230 0.64 -24.38 -2.32
C ASP A 230 0.56 -24.91 -0.87
N VAL A 231 1.55 -25.70 -0.43
CA VAL A 231 1.68 -26.17 0.98
C VAL A 231 2.16 -25.04 1.88
N PHE A 232 3.08 -24.18 1.43
CA PHE A 232 3.51 -23.00 2.19
C PHE A 232 2.37 -21.99 2.37
N LEU A 233 1.55 -21.79 1.33
CA LEU A 233 0.34 -20.97 1.38
C LEU A 233 -0.66 -21.50 2.41
N ALA A 234 -0.93 -22.81 2.42
CA ALA A 234 -1.86 -23.44 3.35
C ALA A 234 -1.43 -23.30 4.82
N ASN A 235 -0.12 -23.20 5.08
CA ASN A 235 0.45 -23.18 6.43
C ASN A 235 0.73 -21.78 7.01
N ASN A 236 0.32 -20.70 6.33
CA ASN A 236 0.52 -19.32 6.80
C ASN A 236 1.98 -18.96 7.16
N VAL A 237 2.96 -19.68 6.62
CA VAL A 237 4.38 -19.32 6.77
C VAL A 237 4.55 -17.99 6.05
N GLY A 238 4.94 -16.93 6.78
CA GLY A 238 4.97 -15.53 6.33
C GLY A 238 5.23 -15.39 4.84
N ASN A 239 4.15 -15.25 4.07
CA ASN A 239 4.13 -15.39 2.61
C ASN A 239 5.10 -14.41 1.94
N THR A 240 5.34 -13.27 2.58
CA THR A 240 6.29 -12.23 2.20
C THR A 240 7.75 -12.65 2.29
N ALA A 241 8.16 -13.35 3.35
CA ALA A 241 9.53 -13.81 3.52
C ALA A 241 9.89 -14.93 2.53
N VAL A 242 8.98 -15.89 2.36
CA VAL A 242 9.13 -16.97 1.37
C VAL A 242 9.20 -16.39 -0.05
N MET A 243 8.28 -15.48 -0.37
CA MET A 243 8.27 -14.75 -1.64
C MET A 243 9.60 -14.04 -1.91
N LEU A 244 10.13 -13.29 -0.95
CA LEU A 244 11.41 -12.61 -1.11
C LEU A 244 12.56 -13.60 -1.28
N SER A 245 12.62 -14.66 -0.48
CA SER A 245 13.67 -15.68 -0.60
C SER A 245 13.72 -16.28 -2.00
N ILE A 246 12.56 -16.64 -2.57
CA ILE A 246 12.46 -17.18 -3.93
C ILE A 246 12.89 -16.13 -4.96
N LEU A 247 12.44 -14.87 -4.82
CA LEU A 247 12.85 -13.81 -5.74
C LEU A 247 14.37 -13.57 -5.70
N TYR A 248 14.97 -13.52 -4.52
CA TYR A 248 16.42 -13.39 -4.37
C TYR A 248 17.16 -14.61 -4.91
N GLU A 249 16.59 -15.81 -4.79
CA GLU A 249 17.15 -17.01 -5.40
C GLU A 249 17.12 -16.97 -6.93
N LEU A 250 16.03 -16.48 -7.54
CA LEU A 250 15.87 -16.41 -8.98
C LEU A 250 16.71 -15.30 -9.62
N PHE A 251 16.69 -14.11 -9.03
CA PHE A 251 17.30 -12.93 -9.64
C PHE A 251 18.73 -12.66 -9.17
N LYS A 252 19.12 -13.18 -7.99
CA LYS A 252 20.42 -12.99 -7.32
C LYS A 252 20.84 -11.54 -7.00
N LYS A 253 20.24 -10.54 -7.65
CA LYS A 253 20.51 -9.11 -7.50
C LYS A 253 19.29 -8.38 -6.96
N LYS A 254 19.49 -7.52 -5.96
CA LYS A 254 18.42 -6.73 -5.32
C LYS A 254 17.64 -5.89 -6.33
N GLU A 255 18.34 -5.20 -7.21
CA GLU A 255 17.74 -4.26 -8.16
C GLU A 255 16.75 -4.96 -9.10
N ALA A 256 17.06 -6.21 -9.47
CA ALA A 256 16.17 -7.04 -10.28
C ALA A 256 14.94 -7.51 -9.48
N VAL A 257 15.11 -7.88 -8.19
CA VAL A 257 13.99 -8.21 -7.29
C VAL A 257 13.04 -7.02 -7.12
N ASP A 258 13.59 -5.83 -6.85
CA ASP A 258 12.80 -4.60 -6.67
C ASP A 258 12.02 -4.25 -7.94
N ALA A 259 12.70 -4.24 -9.10
CA ALA A 259 12.08 -3.95 -10.38
C ALA A 259 10.95 -4.93 -10.70
N PHE A 260 11.16 -6.21 -10.39
CA PHE A 260 10.20 -7.25 -10.63
C PHE A 260 8.96 -7.14 -9.70
N LEU A 261 9.16 -6.92 -8.40
CA LEU A 261 8.05 -6.68 -7.46
C LEU A 261 7.26 -5.42 -7.81
N LYS A 262 7.96 -4.33 -8.17
CA LYS A 262 7.32 -3.09 -8.60
C LYS A 262 6.48 -3.30 -9.86
N LYS A 263 6.97 -4.08 -10.83
CA LYS A 263 6.20 -4.45 -12.02
C LYS A 263 4.91 -5.18 -11.65
N LEU A 264 5.00 -6.21 -10.81
CA LEU A 264 3.84 -6.99 -10.36
C LEU A 264 2.80 -6.14 -9.61
N TYR A 265 3.27 -5.25 -8.74
CA TYR A 265 2.42 -4.29 -8.04
C TYR A 265 1.67 -3.36 -9.01
N ILE A 266 2.37 -2.80 -10.00
CA ILE A 266 1.77 -1.94 -11.04
C ILE A 266 0.75 -2.73 -11.89
N GLU A 267 1.02 -3.98 -12.23
CA GLU A 267 0.09 -4.84 -12.95
C GLU A 267 -1.21 -5.09 -12.15
N ASN A 268 -1.09 -5.37 -10.84
CA ASN A 268 -2.25 -5.49 -9.95
C ASN A 268 -3.02 -4.15 -9.85
N LEU A 269 -2.33 -3.01 -9.78
CA LEU A 269 -2.97 -1.70 -9.77
C LEU A 269 -3.75 -1.45 -11.06
N LYS A 270 -3.14 -1.70 -12.22
CA LYS A 270 -3.79 -1.57 -13.52
C LYS A 270 -5.02 -2.47 -13.65
N TRP A 271 -4.94 -3.67 -13.09
CA TRP A 271 -6.06 -4.60 -13.06
C TRP A 271 -7.24 -4.05 -12.27
N VAL A 272 -7.03 -3.59 -11.03
CA VAL A 272 -8.13 -3.05 -10.23
C VAL A 272 -8.67 -1.74 -10.79
N LEU A 273 -7.82 -0.86 -11.32
CA LEU A 273 -8.27 0.38 -11.96
C LEU A 273 -9.13 0.10 -13.19
N LYS A 274 -8.79 -0.92 -13.99
CA LYS A 274 -9.61 -1.38 -15.12
C LYS A 274 -10.98 -1.90 -14.67
N GLU A 275 -11.06 -2.58 -13.53
CA GLU A 275 -12.36 -3.06 -13.01
C GLU A 275 -13.19 -1.90 -12.43
N VAL A 276 -12.56 -1.00 -11.66
CA VAL A 276 -13.22 0.19 -11.12
C VAL A 276 -13.78 1.07 -12.24
N SER A 277 -13.03 1.26 -13.33
CA SER A 277 -13.49 2.08 -14.46
C SER A 277 -14.75 1.56 -15.14
N LYS A 278 -15.03 0.25 -15.06
CA LYS A 278 -16.25 -0.35 -15.64
C LYS A 278 -17.52 -0.05 -14.84
N ILE A 279 -17.38 0.25 -13.54
CA ILE A 279 -18.53 0.47 -12.66
C ILE A 279 -18.71 1.92 -12.25
N ILE A 280 -17.70 2.77 -12.46
CA ILE A 280 -17.63 4.13 -11.92
C ILE A 280 -18.88 4.98 -12.21
N ASP A 281 -19.44 4.87 -13.43
CA ASP A 281 -20.60 5.66 -13.87
C ASP A 281 -21.92 5.21 -13.21
N ARG A 282 -21.93 4.01 -12.63
CA ARG A 282 -23.11 3.45 -11.92
C ARG A 282 -23.04 3.69 -10.41
N LEU A 283 -21.93 4.21 -9.91
CA LEU A 283 -21.75 4.44 -8.48
C LEU A 283 -22.45 5.74 -8.06
N PRO A 284 -23.10 5.77 -6.87
CA PRO A 284 -23.56 7.01 -6.28
C PRO A 284 -22.40 8.00 -6.11
N LYS A 285 -22.58 9.21 -6.63
CA LYS A 285 -21.59 10.29 -6.62
C LYS A 285 -21.85 11.28 -5.47
N PRO A 286 -20.83 11.94 -4.90
CA PRO A 286 -19.41 11.90 -5.30
C PRO A 286 -18.72 10.58 -4.97
N VAL A 287 -17.82 10.15 -5.84
CA VAL A 287 -16.96 8.98 -5.62
C VAL A 287 -15.58 9.46 -5.16
N VAL A 288 -15.06 8.83 -4.11
CA VAL A 288 -13.67 9.00 -3.66
C VAL A 288 -12.94 7.68 -3.82
N ILE A 289 -11.76 7.70 -4.43
CA ILE A 289 -10.82 6.57 -4.47
C ILE A 289 -9.62 6.89 -3.58
N THR A 290 -9.33 6.02 -2.64
CA THR A 290 -8.24 6.16 -1.67
C THR A 290 -7.63 4.80 -1.32
N ALA A 291 -6.64 4.76 -0.44
CA ALA A 291 -6.06 3.54 0.12
C ALA A 291 -6.16 3.51 1.64
N ASP A 292 -6.10 2.33 2.25
CA ASP A 292 -5.95 2.19 3.70
C ASP A 292 -4.51 2.45 4.16
N HIS A 293 -3.52 2.01 3.39
CA HIS A 293 -2.10 2.31 3.54
C HIS A 293 -1.37 2.19 2.20
N GLY A 294 -0.03 2.29 2.20
CA GLY A 294 0.83 2.05 1.04
C GLY A 294 1.69 0.78 1.19
N GLU A 295 2.74 0.65 0.40
CA GLU A 295 3.58 -0.56 0.32
C GLU A 295 5.05 -0.20 0.03
N LEU A 296 6.01 -0.88 0.66
CA LEU A 296 7.41 -0.82 0.29
C LEU A 296 7.72 -1.86 -0.80
N LEU A 297 8.48 -1.43 -1.80
CA LEU A 297 8.82 -2.21 -2.98
C LEU A 297 10.36 -2.32 -3.14
N GLY A 298 11.08 -2.28 -2.01
CA GLY A 298 12.54 -2.39 -1.95
C GLY A 298 13.24 -1.14 -1.41
N GLU A 299 12.50 -0.07 -1.09
CA GLU A 299 13.06 1.11 -0.43
C GLU A 299 13.71 0.72 0.92
N TYR A 300 14.92 1.21 1.16
CA TYR A 300 15.67 0.95 2.40
C TYR A 300 15.96 -0.54 2.68
N ASN A 301 15.94 -1.39 1.65
CA ASN A 301 15.97 -2.86 1.78
C ASN A 301 14.76 -3.44 2.53
N LEU A 302 13.66 -2.69 2.58
CA LEU A 302 12.41 -3.10 3.20
C LEU A 302 11.37 -3.35 2.10
N TYR A 303 10.46 -4.26 2.40
CA TYR A 303 9.41 -4.70 1.49
C TYR A 303 8.11 -4.85 2.25
N PHE A 304 7.02 -4.75 1.49
CA PHE A 304 5.66 -4.84 1.99
C PHE A 304 5.35 -3.71 2.99
N HIS A 305 4.52 -3.97 4.00
CA HIS A 305 4.08 -2.97 4.97
C HIS A 305 4.45 -3.38 6.40
N PRO A 306 5.76 -3.37 6.75
CA PRO A 306 6.17 -3.50 8.14
C PRO A 306 5.55 -2.36 8.96
N LYS A 307 5.36 -2.58 10.27
CA LYS A 307 4.72 -1.62 11.18
C LYS A 307 5.63 -0.44 11.50
N ILE A 308 5.94 0.37 10.50
CA ILE A 308 6.80 1.54 10.56
C ILE A 308 6.15 2.73 9.84
N ASN A 309 6.45 3.94 10.30
CA ASN A 309 5.83 5.16 9.80
C ASN A 309 6.66 5.77 8.64
N LEU A 310 6.68 5.10 7.48
CA LEU A 310 7.34 5.62 6.29
C LEU A 310 6.36 6.30 5.31
N PRO A 311 6.79 7.33 4.57
CA PRO A 311 5.94 8.04 3.61
C PRO A 311 5.28 7.11 2.58
N GLN A 312 6.03 6.12 2.08
CA GLN A 312 5.55 5.12 1.13
C GLN A 312 4.43 4.24 1.69
N LEU A 313 4.30 4.14 3.02
CA LEU A 313 3.27 3.36 3.71
C LEU A 313 2.08 4.20 4.15
N ARG A 314 2.23 5.53 4.22
CA ARG A 314 1.23 6.42 4.83
C ARG A 314 0.69 7.50 3.92
N ILE A 315 1.39 7.86 2.86
CA ILE A 315 0.91 8.83 1.87
C ILE A 315 0.15 8.07 0.80
N VAL A 316 -1.16 8.29 0.78
CA VAL A 316 -2.12 7.55 -0.03
C VAL A 316 -2.90 8.51 -0.93
N PRO A 317 -3.46 8.03 -2.05
CA PRO A 317 -4.26 8.87 -2.93
C PRO A 317 -5.56 9.29 -2.26
N TRP A 318 -6.01 10.49 -2.59
CA TRP A 318 -7.40 10.93 -2.44
C TRP A 318 -7.84 11.47 -3.78
N PHE A 319 -8.58 10.65 -4.53
CA PHE A 319 -9.02 10.95 -5.88
C PHE A 319 -10.53 11.14 -5.91
N THR A 320 -10.98 12.32 -6.30
CA THR A 320 -12.40 12.69 -6.30
C THR A 320 -12.97 12.73 -7.70
N ILE A 321 -14.14 12.12 -7.87
CA ILE A 321 -14.94 12.12 -9.09
C ILE A 321 -16.33 12.63 -8.74
N LYS A 322 -16.78 13.66 -9.44
CA LYS A 322 -18.04 14.36 -9.17
C LYS A 322 -19.20 13.85 -10.00
#